data_AF-A0A970YVF5-F1
#
_entry.id   AF-A0A970YVF5-F1
#
_cell.length_a   1.000
_cell.length_b   1.000
_cell.length_c   1.000
_cell.angle_alpha   90.00
_cell.angle_beta   90.00
_cell.angle_gamma   90.00
#
_symmetry.space_group_name_H-M   'P 1'
#
loop_
_entity.id
_entity.type
_entity.pdbx_description
1 polymer ?
#
loop_
_entity_poly.entity_id
_entity_poly.type
_entity_poly.pdbx_seq_one_letter_code
_entity_poly.pdbx_strand_id
1 'polypeptide(L)'
;MKLEKIKTVVQLAIVVLILNTVYAGSKYVSNTGSDLTGVGSIENPWRTITFALCGGDYGCQCSAENSNIISAGDTLFIRKGVYHEHSITIKNSGTELQNIVIMGYPNEEVIIDGDSADVIFDLGRFGHGNSYIKFYGLQFTNADGSCIVIGENFTTSDIIIDSCLFTNYHQEDNTGAVHLKNGYKNVKINNCRIYGNGNSNQNYTGVIMFSSDGSVEVSNCDISNVGTGIFYKHRSNGTKQIKILNNFIHNNLTRGIWLSSDRALIKNNLVVNNNKGELSSGSGITIWEDAGGTGGGYSRLEHNTIFGSRWAVGISYGGQLSITGDKGAMHDTLYNCIIDSDSSTDVPLSIWSYVQDTNAYHGTVSDYNCYYSRKSNAINEFYNRNYSLAKWKLKYNERDVHSIQEKPMFKNISGTLSIIEDFEIAGGDLINNANDGTDIGCNIYQVGTKWDKLTDVKITESNNLKMYSLSQNYPNPFNPSTTIKFRTPLNSPLYQRGETGAMLSG
;
A
#
# COMPACT_ATOMS: atom_id res chain seq x y z
N MET A 1 0.55 56.93 16.96
CA MET A 1 1.86 56.36 16.55
C MET A 1 1.96 54.83 16.68
N LYS A 2 1.45 54.19 17.74
CA LYS A 2 1.51 52.71 17.91
C LYS A 2 0.67 51.91 16.89
N LEU A 3 -0.52 52.40 16.51
CA LEU A 3 -1.45 51.67 15.63
C LEU A 3 -0.97 51.58 14.17
N GLU A 4 -0.37 52.66 13.66
CA GLU A 4 0.21 52.71 12.30
C GLU A 4 1.36 51.71 12.14
N LYS A 5 2.26 51.62 13.14
CA LYS A 5 3.37 50.64 13.13
C LYS A 5 2.87 49.19 13.12
N ILE A 6 1.78 48.89 13.85
CA ILE A 6 1.18 47.54 13.86
C ILE A 6 0.58 47.20 12.49
N LYS A 7 -0.10 48.14 11.83
CA LYS A 7 -0.64 47.93 10.48
C LYS A 7 0.46 47.65 9.46
N THR A 8 1.58 48.40 9.50
CA THR A 8 2.71 48.17 8.59
C THR A 8 3.35 46.80 8.80
N VAL A 9 3.54 46.37 10.05
CA VAL A 9 4.10 45.04 10.37
C VAL A 9 3.16 43.93 9.91
N VAL A 10 1.85 44.06 10.11
CA VAL A 10 0.87 43.07 9.66
C VAL A 10 0.78 43.01 8.13
N GLN A 11 0.77 44.15 7.45
CA GLN A 11 0.78 44.18 5.98
C GLN A 11 2.06 43.57 5.40
N LEU A 12 3.23 43.85 6.00
CA LEU A 12 4.48 43.27 5.56
C LEU A 12 4.50 41.75 5.80
N ALA A 13 3.98 41.28 6.94
CA ALA A 13 3.86 39.86 7.23
C ALA A 13 2.92 39.16 6.23
N ILE A 14 1.78 39.77 5.88
CA ILE A 14 0.85 39.25 4.86
C ILE A 14 1.50 39.24 3.48
N VAL A 15 2.23 40.28 3.08
CA VAL A 15 2.93 40.32 1.79
C VAL A 15 4.03 39.25 1.73
N VAL A 16 4.80 39.05 2.80
CA VAL A 16 5.81 37.97 2.87
C VAL A 16 5.13 36.59 2.83
N LEU A 17 3.98 36.42 3.49
CA LEU A 17 3.18 35.19 3.40
C LEU A 17 2.65 34.93 1.98
N ILE A 18 2.20 35.96 1.27
CA ILE A 18 1.70 35.83 -0.10
C ILE A 18 2.84 35.59 -1.10
N LEU A 19 3.99 36.26 -0.93
CA LEU A 19 5.14 36.08 -1.83
C LEU A 19 5.85 34.74 -1.64
N ASN A 20 5.67 34.09 -0.50
CA ASN A 20 6.14 32.72 -0.27
C ASN A 20 5.16 31.65 -0.74
N THR A 21 4.14 31.99 -1.55
CA THR A 21 3.40 30.97 -2.30
C THR A 21 4.34 30.39 -3.36
N VAL A 22 5.06 29.33 -2.98
CA VAL A 22 5.83 28.52 -3.92
C VAL A 22 4.84 27.97 -4.93
N TYR A 23 4.92 28.48 -6.16
CA TYR A 23 4.09 28.01 -7.25
C TYR A 23 4.50 26.58 -7.58
N ALA A 24 3.58 25.64 -7.35
CA ALA A 24 3.66 24.28 -7.85
C ALA A 24 3.87 24.32 -9.38
N GLY A 25 5.08 24.04 -9.83
CA GLY A 25 5.42 23.99 -11.25
C GLY A 25 5.10 22.61 -11.83
N SER A 26 4.63 22.58 -13.08
CA SER A 26 4.63 21.36 -13.89
C SER A 26 5.97 21.27 -14.63
N LYS A 27 6.70 20.18 -14.41
CA LYS A 27 7.98 19.89 -15.05
C LYS A 27 7.87 18.65 -15.92
N TYR A 28 8.72 18.54 -16.94
CA TYR A 28 8.60 17.49 -17.95
C TYR A 28 9.94 16.83 -18.25
N VAL A 29 9.91 15.50 -18.33
CA VAL A 29 11.00 14.63 -18.81
C VAL A 29 10.52 13.84 -20.02
N SER A 30 11.36 13.70 -21.05
CA SER A 30 11.08 12.94 -22.27
C SER A 30 12.37 12.32 -22.83
N ASN A 31 12.30 11.11 -23.37
CA ASN A 31 13.44 10.46 -24.05
C ASN A 31 13.99 11.27 -25.25
N THR A 32 13.21 12.19 -25.82
CA THR A 32 13.65 13.11 -26.90
C THR A 32 14.05 14.50 -26.39
N GLY A 33 14.01 14.73 -25.07
CA GLY A 33 14.41 15.97 -24.42
C GLY A 33 15.93 16.16 -24.38
N SER A 34 16.36 17.17 -23.63
CA SER A 34 17.79 17.50 -23.46
C SER A 34 18.05 17.96 -22.04
N ASP A 35 19.01 17.34 -21.36
CA ASP A 35 19.44 17.81 -20.03
C ASP A 35 20.33 19.07 -20.13
N LEU A 36 20.93 19.33 -21.30
CA LEU A 36 21.77 20.50 -21.52
C LEU A 36 20.96 21.76 -21.88
N THR A 37 19.89 21.59 -22.67
CA THR A 37 19.12 22.71 -23.23
C THR A 37 17.63 22.70 -22.84
N GLY A 38 17.15 21.60 -22.25
CA GLY A 38 15.79 21.51 -21.74
C GLY A 38 15.63 22.37 -20.50
N VAL A 39 14.45 22.99 -20.38
CA VAL A 39 14.09 23.85 -19.25
C VAL A 39 12.99 23.22 -18.40
N GLY A 40 12.66 21.95 -18.67
CA GLY A 40 11.61 21.21 -18.01
C GLY A 40 10.21 21.71 -18.37
N SER A 41 10.03 22.45 -19.48
CA SER A 41 8.71 22.77 -20.03
C SER A 41 8.21 21.63 -20.91
N ILE A 42 6.93 21.63 -21.27
CA ILE A 42 6.36 20.58 -22.13
C ILE A 42 6.97 20.61 -23.55
N GLU A 43 7.32 21.80 -24.05
CA GLU A 43 7.95 22.00 -25.37
C GLU A 43 9.45 21.70 -25.34
N ASN A 44 10.12 21.96 -24.21
CA ASN A 44 11.55 21.76 -24.02
C ASN A 44 11.80 20.93 -22.74
N PRO A 45 11.40 19.64 -22.73
CA PRO A 45 11.55 18.78 -21.58
C PRO A 45 13.01 18.44 -21.33
N TRP A 46 13.31 18.08 -20.09
CA TRP A 46 14.59 17.40 -19.76
C TRP A 46 14.61 16.01 -20.37
N ARG A 47 15.80 15.43 -20.50
CA ARG A 47 15.99 14.09 -21.07
C ARG A 47 15.83 13.00 -20.02
N THR A 48 16.41 13.19 -18.84
CA THR A 48 16.49 12.15 -17.81
C THR A 48 15.71 12.52 -16.55
N ILE A 49 15.19 11.51 -15.88
CA ILE A 49 14.53 11.62 -14.58
C ILE A 49 15.56 12.06 -13.53
N THR A 50 16.76 11.47 -13.58
CA THR A 50 17.88 11.78 -12.69
C THR A 50 18.23 13.28 -12.74
N PHE A 51 18.32 13.88 -13.94
CA PHE A 51 18.59 15.30 -14.06
C PHE A 51 17.52 16.17 -13.38
N ALA A 52 16.24 15.83 -13.56
CA ALA A 52 15.13 16.57 -12.94
C ALA A 52 15.13 16.51 -11.41
N LEU A 53 15.60 15.40 -10.82
CA LEU A 53 15.46 15.10 -9.39
C LEU A 53 16.70 15.38 -8.55
N CYS A 54 17.91 15.19 -9.10
CA CYS A 54 19.16 15.38 -8.37
C CYS A 54 20.23 16.20 -9.10
N GLY A 55 20.02 16.50 -10.39
CA GLY A 55 20.82 17.48 -11.12
C GLY A 55 21.90 16.95 -12.06
N GLY A 56 22.02 15.64 -12.28
CA GLY A 56 22.60 15.12 -13.53
C GLY A 56 23.82 14.17 -13.47
N ASP A 57 24.38 13.83 -12.30
CA ASP A 57 25.41 12.77 -12.26
C ASP A 57 24.79 11.42 -11.87
N TYR A 58 25.11 10.37 -12.62
CA TYR A 58 24.77 9.00 -12.22
C TYR A 58 25.44 8.68 -10.88
N GLY A 59 24.64 8.41 -9.84
CA GLY A 59 25.13 8.21 -8.46
C GLY A 59 25.35 9.51 -7.66
N CYS A 60 24.74 10.63 -8.04
CA CYS A 60 25.09 11.95 -7.50
C CYS A 60 24.86 12.10 -5.99
N GLN A 61 25.97 12.21 -5.25
CA GLN A 61 26.14 13.16 -4.15
C GLN A 61 26.08 14.58 -4.72
N CYS A 62 24.85 15.07 -4.93
CA CYS A 62 24.45 16.42 -5.35
C CYS A 62 25.59 17.39 -5.72
N SER A 63 25.89 17.54 -7.01
CA SER A 63 26.61 18.73 -7.46
C SER A 63 25.78 19.95 -7.07
N ALA A 64 26.41 20.89 -6.36
CA ALA A 64 25.72 21.97 -5.65
C ALA A 64 25.05 22.98 -6.60
N GLU A 65 25.23 22.87 -7.91
CA GLU A 65 25.02 23.99 -8.84
C GLU A 65 23.78 23.87 -9.75
N ASN A 66 23.03 22.76 -9.74
CA ASN A 66 21.83 22.68 -10.56
C ASN A 66 20.62 23.34 -9.86
N SER A 67 20.26 24.53 -10.32
CA SER A 67 19.08 25.30 -9.86
C SER A 67 17.75 24.82 -10.47
N ASN A 68 17.78 23.88 -11.41
CA ASN A 68 16.60 23.40 -12.12
C ASN A 68 15.96 22.16 -11.48
N ILE A 69 16.33 21.84 -10.23
CA ILE A 69 15.82 20.67 -9.51
C ILE A 69 14.40 20.94 -9.02
N ILE A 70 13.52 19.95 -9.15
CA ILE A 70 12.15 20.07 -8.66
C ILE A 70 12.10 20.37 -7.16
N SER A 71 11.17 21.20 -6.74
CA SER A 71 11.02 21.72 -5.38
C SER A 71 9.67 21.35 -4.78
N ALA A 72 9.49 21.61 -3.48
CA ALA A 72 8.23 21.33 -2.80
C ALA A 72 7.02 21.93 -3.55
N GLY A 73 6.04 21.08 -3.85
CA GLY A 73 4.84 21.44 -4.61
C GLY A 73 4.92 21.15 -6.10
N ASP A 74 6.11 20.93 -6.67
CA ASP A 74 6.25 20.62 -8.08
C ASP A 74 5.69 19.23 -8.43
N THR A 75 5.20 19.12 -9.66
CA THR A 75 4.84 17.85 -10.30
C THR A 75 5.75 17.59 -11.49
N LEU A 76 6.50 16.48 -11.44
CA LEU A 76 7.30 15.97 -12.56
C LEU A 76 6.47 14.99 -13.38
N PHE A 77 6.15 15.38 -14.60
CA PHE A 77 5.52 14.53 -15.61
C PHE A 77 6.57 13.85 -16.48
N ILE A 78 6.54 12.53 -16.51
CA ILE A 78 7.40 11.72 -17.37
C ILE A 78 6.61 11.36 -18.63
N ARG A 79 7.13 11.72 -19.81
CA ARG A 79 6.47 11.42 -21.09
C ARG A 79 6.69 9.96 -21.49
N LYS A 80 5.86 9.47 -22.41
CA LYS A 80 5.89 8.11 -22.96
C LYS A 80 7.31 7.66 -23.29
N GLY A 81 7.68 6.47 -22.82
CA GLY A 81 8.96 5.87 -23.15
C GLY A 81 9.41 4.83 -22.13
N VAL A 82 10.52 4.17 -22.46
CA VAL A 82 11.29 3.34 -21.54
C VAL A 82 12.51 4.16 -21.11
N TYR A 83 12.68 4.35 -19.81
CA TYR A 83 13.77 5.10 -19.21
C TYR A 83 14.72 4.10 -18.54
N HIS A 84 15.89 3.90 -19.13
CA HIS A 84 16.94 3.03 -18.58
C HIS A 84 17.75 3.82 -17.55
N GLU A 85 17.16 4.00 -16.37
CA GLU A 85 17.71 4.79 -15.27
C GLU A 85 17.58 4.01 -13.95
N HIS A 86 18.58 4.17 -13.09
CA HIS A 86 18.68 3.46 -11.82
C HIS A 86 19.45 4.31 -10.82
N SER A 87 19.40 3.92 -9.54
CA SER A 87 19.99 4.67 -8.42
C SER A 87 19.56 6.14 -8.40
N ILE A 88 18.32 6.41 -8.82
CA ILE A 88 17.72 7.73 -8.88
C ILE A 88 17.47 8.20 -7.45
N THR A 89 18.13 9.28 -7.06
CA THR A 89 17.91 9.97 -5.79
C THR A 89 17.06 11.21 -5.99
N ILE A 90 16.41 11.67 -4.92
CA ILE A 90 15.70 12.95 -4.90
C ILE A 90 16.48 13.87 -3.98
N LYS A 91 16.84 15.06 -4.45
CA LYS A 91 17.58 16.01 -3.61
C LYS A 91 16.69 16.69 -2.58
N ASN A 92 15.50 17.12 -3.01
CA ASN A 92 14.60 17.93 -2.20
C ASN A 92 13.50 17.11 -1.56
N SER A 93 12.96 17.63 -0.46
CA SER A 93 11.73 17.13 0.16
C SER A 93 10.56 18.04 -0.22
N GLY A 94 9.36 17.46 -0.24
CA GLY A 94 8.14 18.26 -0.21
C GLY A 94 7.86 18.79 1.20
N THR A 95 6.65 19.30 1.38
CA THR A 95 6.07 19.59 2.70
C THR A 95 4.69 18.94 2.79
N GLU A 96 4.12 18.90 4.00
CA GLU A 96 2.76 18.38 4.23
C GLU A 96 1.72 18.97 3.27
N LEU A 97 1.82 20.28 2.99
CA LEU A 97 0.91 21.00 2.09
C LEU A 97 1.36 20.96 0.62
N GLN A 98 2.64 20.70 0.35
CA GLN A 98 3.25 20.83 -0.98
C GLN A 98 4.18 19.64 -1.24
N ASN A 99 3.57 18.49 -1.53
CA ASN A 99 4.33 17.28 -1.84
C ASN A 99 5.03 17.44 -3.20
N ILE A 100 6.16 16.77 -3.38
CA ILE A 100 6.75 16.55 -4.69
C ILE A 100 6.03 15.35 -5.32
N VAL A 101 5.50 15.52 -6.54
CA VAL A 101 4.79 14.44 -7.25
C VAL A 101 5.60 14.02 -8.47
N ILE A 102 5.84 12.72 -8.61
CA ILE A 102 6.52 12.10 -9.75
C ILE A 102 5.53 11.13 -10.39
N MET A 103 5.16 11.40 -11.64
CA MET A 103 4.11 10.61 -12.30
C MET A 103 4.29 10.49 -13.81
N GLY A 104 3.69 9.44 -14.38
CA GLY A 104 3.55 9.34 -15.83
C GLY A 104 2.62 10.44 -16.35
N TYR A 105 2.94 10.98 -17.53
CA TYR A 105 2.05 11.93 -18.19
C TYR A 105 0.70 11.24 -18.50
N PRO A 106 -0.45 11.90 -18.29
CA PRO A 106 -1.75 11.26 -18.46
C PRO A 106 -1.91 10.58 -19.82
N ASN A 107 -2.42 9.34 -19.80
CA ASN A 107 -2.63 8.47 -20.97
C ASN A 107 -1.35 8.04 -21.72
N GLU A 108 -0.17 8.30 -21.16
CA GLU A 108 1.10 7.83 -21.70
C GLU A 108 1.65 6.65 -20.89
N GLU A 109 2.23 5.68 -21.59
CA GLU A 109 2.89 4.54 -20.96
C GLU A 109 4.35 4.88 -20.65
N VAL A 110 4.68 4.91 -19.36
CA VAL A 110 6.01 5.18 -18.84
C VAL A 110 6.53 3.96 -18.12
N ILE A 111 7.67 3.45 -18.57
CA ILE A 111 8.38 2.34 -17.96
C ILE A 111 9.73 2.85 -17.49
N ILE A 112 10.03 2.68 -16.22
CA ILE A 112 11.35 2.93 -15.66
C ILE A 112 12.02 1.56 -15.50
N ASP A 113 13.00 1.31 -16.37
CA ASP A 113 13.73 0.05 -16.48
C ASP A 113 15.06 0.20 -15.72
N GLY A 114 15.25 -0.63 -14.71
CA GLY A 114 16.43 -0.60 -13.86
C GLY A 114 17.71 -1.12 -14.54
N ASP A 115 17.62 -1.67 -15.76
CA ASP A 115 18.76 -2.24 -16.50
C ASP A 115 19.58 -3.23 -15.65
N SER A 116 18.88 -4.03 -14.84
CA SER A 116 19.47 -4.96 -13.87
C SER A 116 20.42 -4.30 -12.85
N ALA A 117 20.13 -3.07 -12.44
CA ALA A 117 20.77 -2.43 -11.29
C ALA A 117 20.08 -2.76 -9.97
N ASP A 118 20.82 -2.77 -8.86
CA ASP A 118 20.30 -3.09 -7.52
C ASP A 118 19.03 -2.29 -7.15
N VAL A 119 18.99 -0.99 -7.46
CA VAL A 119 17.85 -0.13 -7.12
C VAL A 119 17.48 0.85 -8.23
N ILE A 120 16.18 1.10 -8.45
CA ILE A 120 15.74 2.17 -9.36
C ILE A 120 15.66 3.51 -8.64
N PHE A 121 14.86 3.62 -7.57
CA PHE A 121 14.79 4.80 -6.71
C PHE A 121 15.33 4.53 -5.31
N ASP A 122 16.25 5.38 -4.87
CA ASP A 122 16.83 5.32 -3.53
C ASP A 122 16.56 6.63 -2.76
N LEU A 123 15.72 6.53 -1.74
CA LEU A 123 15.28 7.67 -0.94
C LEU A 123 15.97 7.76 0.43
N GLY A 124 17.00 6.94 0.71
CA GLY A 124 17.63 6.97 2.04
C GLY A 124 18.93 6.19 2.24
N ARG A 125 19.42 5.37 1.30
CA ARG A 125 20.74 4.74 1.38
C ARG A 125 21.82 5.70 0.88
N PHE A 126 21.65 6.27 -0.32
CA PHE A 126 22.56 7.27 -0.90
C PHE A 126 21.98 8.71 -0.91
N GLY A 127 20.71 8.88 -0.53
CA GLY A 127 19.99 10.15 -0.55
C GLY A 127 20.18 11.04 0.69
N HIS A 128 19.29 12.02 0.87
CA HIS A 128 19.34 13.00 1.97
C HIS A 128 18.30 12.77 3.08
N GLY A 129 17.53 11.69 3.01
CA GLY A 129 16.35 11.50 3.85
C GLY A 129 15.21 12.38 3.36
N ASN A 130 14.48 11.86 2.37
CA ASN A 130 13.44 12.63 1.69
C ASN A 130 12.10 12.49 2.39
N SER A 131 11.29 13.54 2.32
CA SER A 131 9.92 13.50 2.84
C SER A 131 8.91 14.08 1.86
N TYR A 132 7.64 13.66 2.01
CA TYR A 132 6.50 14.19 1.24
C TYR A 132 6.67 14.02 -0.27
N ILE A 133 7.05 12.81 -0.68
CA ILE A 133 7.23 12.41 -2.08
C ILE A 133 6.07 11.48 -2.48
N LYS A 134 5.51 11.70 -3.66
CA LYS A 134 4.47 10.83 -4.24
C LYS A 134 4.94 10.25 -5.57
N PHE A 135 4.86 8.93 -5.70
CA PHE A 135 4.97 8.21 -6.97
C PHE A 135 3.57 7.82 -7.42
N TYR A 136 3.21 8.14 -8.67
CA TYR A 136 1.87 7.89 -9.19
C TYR A 136 1.87 7.38 -10.63
N GLY A 137 1.19 6.27 -10.90
CA GLY A 137 0.92 5.84 -12.28
C GLY A 137 2.15 5.31 -13.03
N LEU A 138 3.23 4.93 -12.34
CA LEU A 138 4.50 4.53 -12.96
C LEU A 138 4.61 3.00 -13.05
N GLN A 139 5.32 2.53 -14.09
CA GLN A 139 5.73 1.13 -14.20
C GLN A 139 7.22 0.99 -13.91
N PHE A 140 7.59 0.08 -13.02
CA PHE A 140 8.97 -0.26 -12.67
C PHE A 140 9.28 -1.67 -13.13
N THR A 141 10.41 -1.88 -13.78
CA THR A 141 10.83 -3.19 -14.25
C THR A 141 12.33 -3.41 -14.18
N ASN A 142 12.74 -4.69 -14.14
CA ASN A 142 14.14 -5.09 -14.34
C ASN A 142 15.15 -4.45 -13.36
N ALA A 143 14.77 -4.29 -12.09
CA ALA A 143 15.72 -4.01 -11.02
C ALA A 143 16.38 -5.32 -10.53
N ASP A 144 17.67 -5.37 -10.26
CA ASP A 144 18.35 -6.55 -9.72
C ASP A 144 18.05 -6.79 -8.23
N GLY A 145 17.75 -5.71 -7.50
CA GLY A 145 17.33 -5.75 -6.10
C GLY A 145 15.90 -5.25 -5.92
N SER A 146 15.74 -3.97 -5.58
CA SER A 146 14.45 -3.35 -5.25
C SER A 146 14.10 -2.20 -6.18
N CYS A 147 12.86 -2.07 -6.63
CA CYS A 147 12.49 -0.91 -7.46
C CYS A 147 12.57 0.40 -6.66
N ILE A 148 12.06 0.40 -5.42
CA ILE A 148 12.12 1.57 -4.55
C ILE A 148 12.65 1.19 -3.17
N VAL A 149 13.72 1.85 -2.72
CA VAL A 149 14.26 1.75 -1.37
C VAL A 149 13.93 3.02 -0.58
N ILE A 150 13.39 2.85 0.63
CA ILE A 150 12.99 3.95 1.53
C ILE A 150 13.68 3.76 2.88
N GLY A 151 14.45 4.74 3.34
CA GLY A 151 15.24 4.66 4.56
C GLY A 151 16.64 4.04 4.35
N GLU A 152 17.18 3.44 5.40
CA GLU A 152 18.54 2.91 5.62
C GLU A 152 19.48 3.83 6.42
N ASN A 153 20.11 4.79 5.76
CA ASN A 153 21.09 5.69 6.40
C ASN A 153 20.44 7.00 6.86
N PHE A 154 19.36 7.42 6.20
CA PHE A 154 18.65 8.65 6.49
C PHE A 154 17.17 8.39 6.79
N THR A 155 16.61 9.20 7.69
CA THR A 155 15.16 9.15 7.95
C THR A 155 14.42 9.64 6.72
N THR A 156 13.48 8.83 6.24
CA THR A 156 12.68 9.12 5.04
C THR A 156 11.21 9.02 5.44
N SER A 157 10.38 10.02 5.17
CA SER A 157 9.01 10.02 5.72
C SER A 157 7.92 10.47 4.76
N ASP A 158 6.67 10.11 5.05
CA ASP A 158 5.51 10.67 4.33
C ASP A 158 5.59 10.36 2.81
N ILE A 159 6.02 9.14 2.48
CA ILE A 159 6.16 8.68 1.10
C ILE A 159 4.89 7.97 0.68
N ILE A 160 4.36 8.33 -0.48
CA ILE A 160 3.18 7.69 -1.07
C ILE A 160 3.57 7.05 -2.40
N ILE A 161 3.30 5.75 -2.54
CA ILE A 161 3.42 5.01 -3.78
C ILE A 161 2.00 4.58 -4.13
N ASP A 162 1.42 5.15 -5.17
CA ASP A 162 0.01 4.93 -5.51
C ASP A 162 -0.17 4.62 -6.99
N SER A 163 -0.99 3.62 -7.29
CA SER A 163 -1.29 3.26 -8.68
C SER A 163 -0.01 3.01 -9.50
N CYS A 164 0.96 2.30 -8.92
CA CYS A 164 2.18 1.85 -9.61
C CYS A 164 2.15 0.35 -9.95
N LEU A 165 2.84 -0.02 -11.04
CA LEU A 165 3.03 -1.41 -11.46
C LEU A 165 4.50 -1.80 -11.26
N PHE A 166 4.74 -2.93 -10.59
CA PHE A 166 6.07 -3.48 -10.39
C PHE A 166 6.15 -4.86 -11.02
N THR A 167 7.13 -5.07 -11.90
CA THR A 167 7.32 -6.34 -12.62
C THR A 167 8.78 -6.70 -12.73
N ASN A 168 9.12 -7.97 -12.93
CA ASN A 168 10.45 -8.44 -13.33
C ASN A 168 11.64 -7.87 -12.53
N TYR A 169 11.47 -7.55 -11.25
CA TYR A 169 12.60 -7.27 -10.38
C TYR A 169 13.18 -8.59 -9.86
N HIS A 170 14.48 -8.61 -9.57
CA HIS A 170 15.26 -9.82 -9.37
C HIS A 170 15.42 -10.16 -7.87
N GLN A 171 16.27 -11.13 -7.57
CA GLN A 171 16.01 -12.25 -6.67
C GLN A 171 16.98 -12.35 -5.50
N GLU A 172 17.52 -11.23 -5.02
CA GLU A 172 18.46 -11.28 -3.91
C GLU A 172 17.78 -11.58 -2.57
N ASP A 173 18.57 -12.01 -1.59
CA ASP A 173 18.11 -12.20 -0.24
C ASP A 173 17.61 -10.87 0.36
N ASN A 174 16.38 -10.86 0.88
CA ASN A 174 15.74 -9.73 1.55
C ASN A 174 15.50 -8.54 0.64
N THR A 175 15.02 -8.79 -0.58
CA THR A 175 14.64 -7.77 -1.54
C THR A 175 13.14 -7.78 -1.80
N GLY A 176 12.62 -6.64 -2.27
CA GLY A 176 11.25 -6.57 -2.73
C GLY A 176 11.04 -5.43 -3.69
N ALA A 177 9.89 -5.39 -4.36
CA ALA A 177 9.56 -4.29 -5.27
C ALA A 177 9.66 -2.95 -4.54
N VAL A 178 9.15 -2.92 -3.29
CA VAL A 178 9.34 -1.82 -2.35
C VAL A 178 10.04 -2.35 -1.10
N HIS A 179 11.20 -1.76 -0.79
CA HIS A 179 12.04 -2.14 0.34
C HIS A 179 12.14 -0.99 1.33
N LEU A 180 11.49 -1.18 2.48
CA LEU A 180 11.46 -0.21 3.57
C LEU A 180 12.51 -0.60 4.62
N LYS A 181 13.58 0.17 4.72
CA LYS A 181 14.72 -0.05 5.64
C LYS A 181 14.68 0.88 6.86
N ASN A 182 15.61 0.69 7.80
CA ASN A 182 15.78 1.52 9.00
C ASN A 182 15.55 3.02 8.74
N GLY A 183 14.61 3.65 9.44
CA GLY A 183 14.37 5.10 9.31
C GLY A 183 13.23 5.51 8.37
N TYR A 184 12.53 4.60 7.70
CA TYR A 184 11.26 4.96 7.05
C TYR A 184 10.19 5.37 8.09
N LYS A 185 9.30 6.32 7.76
CA LYS A 185 8.15 6.72 8.61
C LYS A 185 6.95 7.10 7.76
N ASN A 186 5.75 6.74 8.17
CA ASN A 186 4.51 7.13 7.47
C ASN A 186 4.53 6.85 5.96
N VAL A 187 4.84 5.61 5.57
CA VAL A 187 4.84 5.19 4.18
C VAL A 187 3.48 4.63 3.80
N LYS A 188 2.95 4.98 2.64
CA LYS A 188 1.73 4.40 2.09
C LYS A 188 2.00 3.79 0.72
N ILE A 189 1.66 2.51 0.57
CA ILE A 189 1.71 1.77 -0.70
C ILE A 189 0.27 1.39 -1.01
N ASN A 190 -0.30 1.99 -2.05
CA ASN A 190 -1.74 1.94 -2.31
C ASN A 190 -2.05 1.65 -3.77
N ASN A 191 -3.13 0.91 -4.06
CA ASN A 191 -3.58 0.61 -5.42
C ASN A 191 -2.46 0.11 -6.36
N CYS A 192 -1.44 -0.56 -5.83
CA CYS A 192 -0.31 -1.03 -6.63
C CYS A 192 -0.50 -2.47 -7.08
N ARG A 193 -0.04 -2.80 -8.28
CA ARG A 193 0.11 -4.18 -8.73
C ARG A 193 1.58 -4.56 -8.65
N ILE A 194 1.87 -5.62 -7.90
CA ILE A 194 3.22 -6.15 -7.73
C ILE A 194 3.21 -7.60 -8.20
N TYR A 195 3.89 -7.84 -9.32
CA TYR A 195 3.87 -9.13 -9.98
C TYR A 195 5.30 -9.64 -10.15
N GLY A 196 5.61 -10.76 -9.49
CA GLY A 196 6.88 -11.43 -9.62
C GLY A 196 6.92 -12.44 -10.76
N ASN A 197 8.09 -13.02 -11.00
CA ASN A 197 8.31 -14.04 -12.03
C ASN A 197 8.11 -15.49 -11.54
N GLY A 198 7.54 -15.69 -10.35
CA GLY A 198 7.30 -17.02 -9.77
C GLY A 198 8.55 -17.72 -9.23
N ASN A 199 9.60 -16.98 -8.90
CA ASN A 199 10.87 -17.54 -8.42
C ASN A 199 10.74 -18.33 -7.10
N SER A 200 11.68 -19.26 -6.87
CA SER A 200 11.80 -20.16 -5.72
C SER A 200 12.43 -19.54 -4.45
N ASN A 201 12.87 -18.28 -4.46
CA ASN A 201 13.45 -17.65 -3.26
C ASN A 201 12.36 -17.05 -2.36
N GLN A 202 12.23 -17.53 -1.12
CA GLN A 202 11.24 -17.02 -0.16
C GLN A 202 11.44 -15.55 0.21
N ASN A 203 12.66 -15.03 0.08
CA ASN A 203 13.02 -13.66 0.44
C ASN A 203 12.91 -12.69 -0.75
N TYR A 204 12.40 -13.18 -1.89
CA TYR A 204 11.91 -12.35 -2.98
C TYR A 204 10.50 -11.87 -2.63
N THR A 205 10.32 -10.60 -2.32
CA THR A 205 9.06 -10.13 -1.73
C THR A 205 8.34 -9.09 -2.56
N GLY A 206 7.02 -8.96 -2.38
CA GLY A 206 6.29 -7.82 -2.95
C GLY A 206 6.69 -6.53 -2.23
N VAL A 207 6.41 -6.49 -0.94
CA VAL A 207 6.84 -5.41 -0.04
C VAL A 207 7.61 -5.99 1.12
N ILE A 208 8.83 -5.50 1.37
CA ILE A 208 9.62 -5.86 2.55
C ILE A 208 9.82 -4.66 3.46
N MET A 209 9.64 -4.89 4.76
CA MET A 209 9.99 -4.00 5.85
C MET A 209 11.11 -4.66 6.64
N PHE A 210 12.26 -4.00 6.76
CA PHE A 210 13.46 -4.58 7.32
C PHE A 210 13.95 -3.78 8.53
N SER A 211 13.91 -4.40 9.71
CA SER A 211 14.51 -3.91 10.97
C SER A 211 14.11 -2.49 11.45
N SER A 212 12.95 -1.96 11.06
CA SER A 212 12.59 -0.55 11.29
C SER A 212 11.38 -0.33 12.19
N ASP A 213 11.38 0.71 13.00
CA ASP A 213 10.22 1.13 13.79
C ASP A 213 9.27 2.07 13.03
N GLY A 214 9.29 2.07 11.69
CA GLY A 214 8.46 2.94 10.88
C GLY A 214 7.00 2.49 10.77
N SER A 215 6.06 3.46 10.66
CA SER A 215 4.68 3.15 10.29
C SER A 215 4.52 2.99 8.78
N VAL A 216 3.75 2.00 8.37
CA VAL A 216 3.45 1.73 6.96
C VAL A 216 2.03 1.21 6.79
N GLU A 217 1.37 1.67 5.73
CA GLU A 217 0.11 1.12 5.23
C GLU A 217 0.32 0.53 3.84
N VAL A 218 0.04 -0.76 3.69
CA VAL A 218 -0.08 -1.43 2.38
C VAL A 218 -1.55 -1.71 2.14
N SER A 219 -2.16 -1.01 1.18
CA SER A 219 -3.60 -1.09 0.97
C SER A 219 -4.05 -1.20 -0.49
N ASN A 220 -5.14 -1.94 -0.71
CA ASN A 220 -5.75 -2.09 -2.04
C ASN A 220 -4.76 -2.57 -3.12
N CYS A 221 -3.76 -3.38 -2.76
CA CYS A 221 -2.75 -3.87 -3.70
C CYS A 221 -3.11 -5.27 -4.22
N ASP A 222 -2.60 -5.60 -5.40
CA ASP A 222 -2.64 -6.92 -6.03
C ASP A 222 -1.19 -7.45 -6.07
N ILE A 223 -0.89 -8.44 -5.24
CA ILE A 223 0.48 -8.94 -5.03
C ILE A 223 0.52 -10.43 -5.33
N SER A 224 1.21 -10.80 -6.41
CA SER A 224 1.23 -12.19 -6.85
C SER A 224 2.53 -12.65 -7.49
N ASN A 225 2.71 -13.97 -7.50
CA ASN A 225 3.86 -14.66 -8.10
C ASN A 225 5.22 -14.15 -7.60
N VAL A 226 5.27 -13.66 -6.35
CA VAL A 226 6.52 -13.36 -5.64
C VAL A 226 6.85 -14.50 -4.67
N GLY A 227 8.01 -14.45 -4.02
CA GLY A 227 8.36 -15.40 -2.96
C GLY A 227 7.41 -15.26 -1.77
N THR A 228 7.41 -14.08 -1.14
CA THR A 228 6.48 -13.68 -0.07
C THR A 228 5.75 -12.40 -0.46
N GLY A 229 4.41 -12.33 -0.32
CA GLY A 229 3.66 -11.13 -0.69
C GLY A 229 4.08 -9.88 0.09
N ILE A 230 3.86 -9.87 1.40
CA ILE A 230 4.26 -8.78 2.31
C ILE A 230 5.07 -9.37 3.45
N PHE A 231 6.29 -8.89 3.65
CA PHE A 231 7.21 -9.42 4.66
C PHE A 231 7.72 -8.31 5.58
N TYR A 232 7.50 -8.46 6.89
CA TYR A 232 8.22 -7.70 7.89
C TYR A 232 9.27 -8.59 8.55
N LYS A 233 10.54 -8.31 8.25
CA LYS A 233 11.69 -9.09 8.70
C LYS A 233 12.43 -8.37 9.84
N HIS A 234 12.88 -9.16 10.81
CA HIS A 234 13.55 -8.72 12.03
C HIS A 234 12.69 -7.83 12.92
N ARG A 235 13.27 -7.31 14.01
CA ARG A 235 12.55 -6.69 15.12
C ARG A 235 12.02 -5.28 14.82
N SER A 236 10.90 -4.95 15.44
CA SER A 236 10.39 -3.58 15.66
C SER A 236 10.17 -3.40 17.16
N ASN A 237 10.39 -2.21 17.72
CA ASN A 237 10.09 -1.95 19.14
C ASN A 237 8.57 -1.82 19.41
N GLY A 238 7.71 -2.28 18.49
CA GLY A 238 6.26 -2.36 18.65
C GLY A 238 5.52 -1.02 18.82
N THR A 239 6.21 0.12 18.64
CA THR A 239 5.59 1.43 18.91
C THR A 239 4.74 1.96 17.76
N LYS A 240 4.90 1.45 16.54
CA LYS A 240 4.22 1.98 15.34
C LYS A 240 3.33 0.94 14.68
N GLN A 241 2.25 1.46 14.11
CA GLN A 241 1.18 0.68 13.50
C GLN A 241 1.56 0.30 12.07
N ILE A 242 1.63 -1.00 11.81
CA ILE A 242 1.60 -1.57 10.46
C ILE A 242 0.15 -1.83 10.09
N LYS A 243 -0.26 -1.41 8.90
CA LYS A 243 -1.60 -1.67 8.36
C LYS A 243 -1.49 -2.40 7.04
N ILE A 244 -2.17 -3.55 6.94
CA ILE A 244 -2.27 -4.33 5.70
C ILE A 244 -3.76 -4.50 5.42
N LEU A 245 -4.27 -3.70 4.50
CA LEU A 245 -5.71 -3.51 4.33
C LEU A 245 -6.13 -3.85 2.91
N ASN A 246 -7.24 -4.57 2.73
CA ASN A 246 -7.89 -4.64 1.42
C ASN A 246 -7.01 -5.20 0.28
N ASN A 247 -6.00 -6.01 0.56
CA ASN A 247 -5.10 -6.52 -0.50
C ASN A 247 -5.61 -7.84 -1.07
N PHE A 248 -5.35 -8.07 -2.36
CA PHE A 248 -5.46 -9.38 -3.00
C PHE A 248 -4.05 -9.96 -3.12
N ILE A 249 -3.74 -10.98 -2.33
CA ILE A 249 -2.39 -11.55 -2.21
C ILE A 249 -2.44 -13.02 -2.59
N HIS A 250 -1.89 -13.38 -3.74
CA HIS A 250 -2.16 -14.70 -4.28
C HIS A 250 -1.02 -15.34 -5.06
N ASN A 251 -1.02 -16.68 -5.10
CA ASN A 251 -0.05 -17.48 -5.86
C ASN A 251 1.42 -17.20 -5.51
N ASN A 252 1.72 -16.70 -4.32
CA ASN A 252 3.11 -16.52 -3.90
C ASN A 252 3.73 -17.87 -3.51
N LEU A 253 5.05 -17.98 -3.71
CA LEU A 253 5.75 -19.25 -3.55
C LEU A 253 5.65 -19.80 -2.13
N THR A 254 5.82 -18.94 -1.12
CA THR A 254 5.84 -19.36 0.30
C THR A 254 4.66 -18.77 1.06
N ARG A 255 4.64 -17.45 1.28
CA ARG A 255 3.68 -16.81 2.17
C ARG A 255 2.95 -15.66 1.51
N GLY A 256 1.69 -15.47 1.88
CA GLY A 256 0.97 -14.24 1.52
C GLY A 256 1.49 -13.08 2.36
N ILE A 257 1.34 -13.17 3.68
CA ILE A 257 1.79 -12.16 4.65
C ILE A 257 2.67 -12.84 5.69
N TRP A 258 3.84 -12.28 6.00
CA TRP A 258 4.73 -12.75 7.06
C TRP A 258 5.19 -11.55 7.89
N LEU A 259 4.82 -11.50 9.17
CA LEU A 259 5.11 -10.35 10.03
C LEU A 259 5.81 -10.73 11.33
N SER A 260 6.81 -9.92 11.69
CA SER A 260 7.48 -9.93 12.99
C SER A 260 7.34 -8.63 13.76
N SER A 261 6.31 -7.83 13.48
CA SER A 261 6.03 -6.58 14.20
C SER A 261 4.80 -6.72 15.08
N ASP A 262 4.87 -6.13 16.27
CA ASP A 262 3.70 -6.02 17.15
C ASP A 262 2.65 -5.06 16.59
N ARG A 263 1.41 -5.23 17.08
CA ARG A 263 0.28 -4.30 16.89
C ARG A 263 -0.03 -4.03 15.42
N ALA A 264 0.23 -5.00 14.55
CA ALA A 264 -0.18 -4.92 13.15
C ALA A 264 -1.70 -5.03 13.05
N LEU A 265 -2.31 -4.25 12.15
CA LEU A 265 -3.70 -4.41 11.73
C LEU A 265 -3.71 -5.05 10.34
N ILE A 266 -4.13 -6.30 10.27
CA ILE A 266 -4.29 -7.07 9.04
C ILE A 266 -5.79 -7.25 8.81
N LYS A 267 -6.35 -6.44 7.92
CA LYS A 267 -7.81 -6.36 7.79
C LYS A 267 -8.28 -6.47 6.34
N ASN A 268 -9.35 -7.24 6.15
CA ASN A 268 -10.08 -7.25 4.90
C ASN A 268 -9.23 -7.67 3.69
N ASN A 269 -8.26 -8.57 3.86
CA ASN A 269 -7.43 -9.08 2.78
C ASN A 269 -7.99 -10.41 2.23
N LEU A 270 -7.83 -10.63 0.93
CA LEU A 270 -8.07 -11.90 0.26
C LEU A 270 -6.71 -12.56 -0.04
N VAL A 271 -6.43 -13.68 0.61
CA VAL A 271 -5.12 -14.36 0.58
C VAL A 271 -5.29 -15.77 0.00
N VAL A 272 -4.89 -15.98 -1.25
CA VAL A 272 -5.31 -17.14 -2.05
C VAL A 272 -4.13 -17.94 -2.61
N ASN A 273 -4.11 -19.25 -2.35
CA ASN A 273 -3.15 -20.19 -2.95
C ASN A 273 -1.68 -19.76 -2.80
N ASN A 274 -1.33 -19.18 -1.64
CA ASN A 274 0.06 -18.97 -1.29
C ASN A 274 0.64 -20.28 -0.77
N ASN A 275 1.91 -20.55 -1.06
CA ASN A 275 2.58 -21.83 -0.89
C ASN A 275 2.47 -22.82 -2.08
N LYS A 276 2.73 -22.36 -3.31
CA LYS A 276 2.84 -23.27 -4.47
C LYS A 276 4.15 -24.07 -4.51
N GLY A 277 5.15 -23.70 -3.71
CA GLY A 277 6.42 -24.42 -3.64
C GLY A 277 6.36 -25.66 -2.75
N GLU A 278 7.23 -26.63 -2.99
CA GLU A 278 7.43 -27.80 -2.11
C GLU A 278 8.05 -27.45 -0.75
N LEU A 279 8.31 -26.17 -0.50
CA LEU A 279 8.89 -25.72 0.76
C LEU A 279 7.89 -25.99 1.89
N SER A 280 8.38 -26.67 2.92
CA SER A 280 7.55 -27.18 4.02
C SER A 280 6.96 -26.10 4.93
N SER A 281 7.10 -24.81 4.58
CA SER A 281 6.91 -23.70 5.49
C SER A 281 5.89 -22.63 5.06
N GLY A 282 5.22 -22.78 3.91
CA GLY A 282 4.37 -21.72 3.40
C GLY A 282 2.96 -21.64 4.02
N SER A 283 2.43 -20.42 4.05
CA SER A 283 1.19 -20.05 4.75
C SER A 283 0.44 -18.93 4.04
N GLY A 284 -0.83 -18.74 4.35
CA GLY A 284 -1.55 -17.53 3.95
C GLY A 284 -1.02 -16.32 4.71
N ILE A 285 -1.23 -16.33 6.03
CA ILE A 285 -0.77 -15.28 6.95
C ILE A 285 0.06 -15.93 8.06
N THR A 286 1.23 -15.37 8.33
CA THR A 286 2.06 -15.76 9.46
C THR A 286 2.43 -14.55 10.31
N ILE A 287 2.15 -14.64 11.60
CA ILE A 287 2.74 -13.81 12.64
C ILE A 287 3.83 -14.64 13.30
N TRP A 288 5.05 -14.12 13.32
CA TRP A 288 6.23 -14.87 13.72
C TRP A 288 7.18 -13.99 14.52
N GLU A 289 7.70 -14.52 15.62
CA GLU A 289 8.84 -13.93 16.29
C GLU A 289 10.15 -14.39 15.63
N ASP A 290 10.83 -13.51 14.90
CA ASP A 290 12.09 -13.83 14.24
C ASP A 290 13.26 -13.94 15.24
N ALA A 291 14.27 -14.74 14.90
CA ALA A 291 15.44 -14.95 15.76
C ALA A 291 16.18 -13.63 16.01
N GLY A 292 16.22 -13.17 17.26
CA GLY A 292 16.96 -11.98 17.68
C GLY A 292 16.14 -10.80 18.19
N GLY A 293 14.83 -10.94 18.37
CA GLY A 293 14.03 -9.92 19.06
C GLY A 293 12.57 -10.29 19.26
N THR A 294 11.88 -9.46 20.02
CA THR A 294 10.45 -9.62 20.32
C THR A 294 9.62 -8.84 19.32
N GLY A 295 8.53 -9.45 18.87
CA GLY A 295 7.70 -8.92 17.80
C GLY A 295 6.56 -9.87 17.43
N GLY A 296 5.58 -9.34 16.72
CA GLY A 296 4.40 -10.07 16.24
C GLY A 296 3.19 -10.00 17.16
N GLY A 297 3.33 -9.67 18.44
CA GLY A 297 2.24 -9.73 19.41
C GLY A 297 1.26 -8.56 19.34
N TYR A 298 0.10 -8.71 19.98
CA TYR A 298 -0.99 -7.72 20.01
C TYR A 298 -1.50 -7.31 18.63
N SER A 299 -1.25 -8.12 17.61
CA SER A 299 -1.72 -7.90 16.24
C SER A 299 -3.19 -8.30 16.10
N ARG A 300 -3.89 -7.66 15.17
CA ARG A 300 -5.32 -7.85 14.91
C ARG A 300 -5.52 -8.33 13.48
N LEU A 301 -6.12 -9.50 13.34
CA LEU A 301 -6.57 -10.06 12.08
C LEU A 301 -8.09 -9.97 12.04
N GLU A 302 -8.64 -9.23 11.08
CA GLU A 302 -10.08 -8.97 10.99
C GLU A 302 -10.59 -9.12 9.57
N HIS A 303 -11.69 -9.85 9.38
CA HIS A 303 -12.32 -9.94 8.05
C HIS A 303 -11.38 -10.40 6.95
N ASN A 304 -10.42 -11.29 7.23
CA ASN A 304 -9.57 -11.82 6.16
C ASN A 304 -10.19 -13.11 5.60
N THR A 305 -10.11 -13.30 4.29
CA THR A 305 -10.41 -14.58 3.65
C THR A 305 -9.10 -15.21 3.21
N ILE A 306 -8.73 -16.33 3.85
CA ILE A 306 -7.55 -17.12 3.50
C ILE A 306 -8.02 -18.43 2.89
N PHE A 307 -7.56 -18.73 1.67
CA PHE A 307 -8.04 -19.87 0.92
C PHE A 307 -6.91 -20.63 0.22
N GLY A 308 -6.94 -21.96 0.32
CA GLY A 308 -6.08 -22.84 -0.48
C GLY A 308 -4.58 -22.73 -0.14
N SER A 309 -4.24 -22.15 1.01
CA SER A 309 -2.87 -22.15 1.52
C SER A 309 -2.64 -23.42 2.36
N ARG A 310 -1.38 -23.88 2.46
CA ARG A 310 -1.04 -25.07 3.27
C ARG A 310 -1.36 -24.86 4.74
N TRP A 311 -0.76 -23.84 5.35
CA TRP A 311 -1.28 -23.21 6.57
C TRP A 311 -2.09 -22.00 6.17
N ALA A 312 -3.32 -21.85 6.66
CA ALA A 312 -4.04 -20.62 6.37
C ALA A 312 -3.52 -19.50 7.29
N VAL A 313 -3.50 -19.72 8.60
CA VAL A 313 -2.92 -18.78 9.57
C VAL A 313 -1.95 -19.49 10.52
N GLY A 314 -0.74 -18.96 10.64
CA GLY A 314 0.26 -19.39 11.62
C GLY A 314 0.62 -18.26 12.58
N ILE A 315 0.61 -18.52 13.89
CA ILE A 315 1.06 -17.59 14.92
C ILE A 315 2.09 -18.33 15.73
N SER A 316 3.35 -17.91 15.69
CA SER A 316 4.43 -18.71 16.22
C SER A 316 5.47 -17.89 16.97
N TYR A 317 5.82 -18.41 18.14
CA TYR A 317 6.90 -17.93 18.99
C TYR A 317 8.20 -18.70 18.69
N GLY A 318 9.25 -17.97 18.31
CA GLY A 318 10.47 -18.47 17.64
C GLY A 318 11.47 -19.23 18.52
N GLY A 319 11.20 -19.42 19.81
CA GLY A 319 11.86 -20.44 20.63
C GLY A 319 13.25 -20.13 21.13
N GLN A 320 13.97 -19.18 20.52
CA GLN A 320 15.16 -18.64 21.13
C GLN A 320 14.67 -17.72 22.24
N LEU A 321 14.60 -18.25 23.48
CA LEU A 321 14.33 -17.49 24.69
C LEU A 321 15.06 -16.16 24.57
N SER A 322 14.32 -15.10 24.26
CA SER A 322 14.91 -13.78 24.17
C SER A 322 15.58 -13.55 25.52
N ILE A 323 16.82 -13.07 25.50
CA ILE A 323 17.59 -12.82 26.74
C ILE A 323 16.83 -11.82 27.63
N THR A 324 15.86 -11.10 27.06
CA THR A 324 14.97 -10.14 27.72
C THR A 324 13.72 -10.76 28.35
N GLY A 325 13.41 -12.04 28.10
CA GLY A 325 12.25 -12.74 28.67
C GLY A 325 10.90 -12.37 28.02
N ASP A 326 10.91 -11.44 27.07
CA ASP A 326 9.74 -11.09 26.27
C ASP A 326 9.46 -12.22 25.27
N LYS A 327 8.16 -12.48 25.06
CA LYS A 327 7.68 -13.54 24.17
C LYS A 327 6.92 -12.91 22.99
N GLY A 328 7.47 -12.98 21.78
CA GLY A 328 6.82 -12.47 20.57
C GLY A 328 5.56 -13.26 20.16
N ALA A 329 4.81 -12.71 19.20
CA ALA A 329 3.60 -13.28 18.61
C ALA A 329 2.52 -13.70 19.61
N MET A 330 2.39 -13.02 20.75
CA MET A 330 1.40 -13.30 21.79
C MET A 330 0.28 -12.26 21.82
N HIS A 331 -0.85 -12.62 22.44
CA HIS A 331 -1.98 -11.71 22.63
C HIS A 331 -2.59 -11.16 21.34
N ASP A 332 -2.40 -11.86 20.23
CA ASP A 332 -3.05 -11.53 18.96
C ASP A 332 -4.55 -11.82 19.00
N THR A 333 -5.31 -11.16 18.14
CA THR A 333 -6.75 -11.38 18.02
C THR A 333 -7.15 -11.69 16.59
N LEU A 334 -7.90 -12.77 16.40
CA LEU A 334 -8.39 -13.23 15.10
C LEU A 334 -9.92 -13.22 15.14
N TYR A 335 -10.53 -12.33 14.37
CA TYR A 335 -11.98 -12.17 14.33
C TYR A 335 -12.52 -12.15 12.91
N ASN A 336 -13.69 -12.75 12.73
CA ASN A 336 -14.48 -12.64 11.52
C ASN A 336 -13.72 -13.10 10.26
N CYS A 337 -12.81 -14.06 10.36
CA CYS A 337 -12.01 -14.54 9.23
C CYS A 337 -12.58 -15.84 8.66
N ILE A 338 -12.45 -16.02 7.33
CA ILE A 338 -12.56 -17.34 6.69
C ILE A 338 -11.15 -17.92 6.60
N ILE A 339 -10.97 -19.12 7.14
CA ILE A 339 -9.68 -19.79 7.28
C ILE A 339 -9.79 -21.19 6.66
N ASP A 340 -9.51 -21.29 5.36
CA ASP A 340 -9.54 -22.52 4.57
C ASP A 340 -8.11 -23.00 4.23
N SER A 341 -7.75 -24.19 4.75
CA SER A 341 -6.48 -24.86 4.43
C SER A 341 -6.65 -26.06 3.48
N ASP A 342 -5.68 -26.22 2.57
CA ASP A 342 -5.60 -27.35 1.63
C ASP A 342 -4.56 -28.42 2.04
N SER A 343 -4.03 -28.37 3.26
CA SER A 343 -3.07 -29.39 3.70
C SER A 343 -3.74 -30.61 4.31
N SER A 344 -3.17 -31.79 4.07
CA SER A 344 -3.52 -33.04 4.77
C SER A 344 -2.86 -33.18 6.13
N THR A 345 -1.71 -32.54 6.31
CA THR A 345 -0.95 -32.60 7.57
C THR A 345 -1.22 -31.41 8.46
N ASP A 346 -1.66 -30.30 7.86
CA ASP A 346 -1.72 -29.03 8.55
C ASP A 346 -3.14 -28.52 8.78
N VAL A 347 -3.25 -27.74 9.83
CA VAL A 347 -4.49 -27.14 10.29
C VAL A 347 -4.70 -25.73 9.69
N PRO A 348 -5.96 -25.28 9.58
CA PRO A 348 -6.35 -23.91 9.29
C PRO A 348 -5.63 -22.86 10.15
N LEU A 349 -5.65 -23.03 11.47
CA LEU A 349 -4.98 -22.13 12.42
C LEU A 349 -3.96 -22.90 13.25
N SER A 350 -2.69 -22.55 13.13
CA SER A 350 -1.63 -23.07 14.00
C SER A 350 -1.14 -21.96 14.93
N ILE A 351 -1.22 -22.21 16.24
CA ILE A 351 -0.67 -21.36 17.28
C ILE A 351 0.45 -22.16 17.95
N TRP A 352 1.69 -21.80 17.63
CA TRP A 352 2.86 -22.55 18.01
C TRP A 352 3.71 -21.79 19.01
N SER A 353 4.32 -22.53 19.94
CA SER A 353 5.40 -22.02 20.77
C SER A 353 6.44 -23.10 20.90
N TYR A 354 7.67 -22.73 20.53
CA TYR A 354 8.82 -23.62 20.59
C TYR A 354 9.24 -23.96 22.02
N VAL A 355 8.86 -23.15 23.00
CA VAL A 355 9.13 -23.45 24.41
C VAL A 355 8.06 -24.43 24.87
N GLN A 356 8.47 -25.65 25.21
CA GLN A 356 7.62 -26.71 25.75
C GLN A 356 7.02 -26.39 27.14
N ASP A 357 6.96 -25.11 27.52
CA ASP A 357 6.20 -24.69 28.68
C ASP A 357 4.71 -24.73 28.31
N THR A 358 4.12 -25.91 28.47
CA THR A 358 2.69 -26.16 28.24
C THR A 358 1.78 -25.29 29.12
N ASN A 359 2.33 -24.59 30.11
CA ASN A 359 1.62 -23.66 30.97
C ASN A 359 1.74 -22.20 30.52
N ALA A 360 2.57 -21.90 29.51
CA ALA A 360 2.70 -20.55 28.99
C ALA A 360 1.40 -20.13 28.29
N TYR A 361 0.68 -19.21 28.94
CA TYR A 361 -0.50 -18.57 28.42
C TYR A 361 -0.14 -17.69 27.21
N HIS A 362 -0.38 -18.16 25.99
CA HIS A 362 -0.12 -17.40 24.75
C HIS A 362 -1.01 -16.14 24.61
N GLY A 363 -2.17 -16.14 25.27
CA GLY A 363 -3.10 -15.01 25.30
C GLY A 363 -3.78 -14.61 24.01
N THR A 364 -3.50 -15.30 22.91
CA THR A 364 -4.20 -15.11 21.63
C THR A 364 -5.65 -15.54 21.74
N VAL A 365 -6.55 -14.71 21.18
CA VAL A 365 -7.99 -14.94 21.12
C VAL A 365 -8.41 -15.10 19.66
N SER A 366 -9.29 -16.06 19.38
CA SER A 366 -9.72 -16.37 18.02
C SER A 366 -11.19 -16.75 18.02
N ASP A 367 -12.06 -15.82 17.64
CA ASP A 367 -13.52 -16.00 17.77
C ASP A 367 -14.27 -15.47 16.53
N TYR A 368 -15.51 -15.91 16.32
CA TYR A 368 -16.32 -15.57 15.13
C TYR A 368 -15.64 -15.89 13.78
N ASN A 369 -14.81 -16.94 13.72
CA ASN A 369 -14.17 -17.35 12.47
C ASN A 369 -14.91 -18.51 11.81
N CYS A 370 -14.71 -18.70 10.51
CA CYS A 370 -15.10 -19.92 9.81
C CYS A 370 -13.85 -20.76 9.50
N TYR A 371 -13.77 -21.95 10.08
CA TYR A 371 -12.67 -22.88 9.85
C TYR A 371 -13.05 -24.00 8.88
N TYR A 372 -12.21 -24.22 7.89
CA TYR A 372 -12.34 -25.36 7.00
C TYR A 372 -10.97 -25.98 6.69
N SER A 373 -10.84 -27.28 6.92
CA SER A 373 -9.70 -28.05 6.42
C SER A 373 -10.22 -29.07 5.43
N ARG A 374 -9.63 -29.09 4.23
CA ARG A 374 -10.06 -29.98 3.15
C ARG A 374 -9.73 -31.45 3.38
N LYS A 375 -8.71 -31.71 4.18
CA LYS A 375 -8.08 -33.03 4.31
C LYS A 375 -7.94 -33.49 5.77
N SER A 376 -8.31 -32.66 6.75
CA SER A 376 -8.27 -32.98 8.18
C SER A 376 -9.54 -32.51 8.90
N ASN A 377 -9.88 -33.17 10.01
CA ASN A 377 -10.93 -32.68 10.92
C ASN A 377 -10.37 -31.74 11.99
N ALA A 378 -9.05 -31.64 12.10
CA ALA A 378 -8.40 -30.71 13.00
C ALA A 378 -8.43 -29.31 12.40
N ILE A 379 -8.85 -28.34 13.20
CA ILE A 379 -8.91 -26.93 12.79
C ILE A 379 -7.83 -26.08 13.45
N ASN A 380 -7.38 -26.50 14.64
CA ASN A 380 -6.46 -25.77 15.49
C ASN A 380 -5.29 -26.66 15.91
N GLU A 381 -4.08 -26.14 15.81
CA GLU A 381 -2.88 -26.73 16.39
C GLU A 381 -2.39 -25.83 17.50
N PHE A 382 -2.20 -26.38 18.70
CA PHE A 382 -1.70 -25.64 19.85
C PHE A 382 -0.70 -26.50 20.62
N TYR A 383 0.57 -26.07 20.62
CA TYR A 383 1.71 -26.83 21.17
C TYR A 383 1.80 -28.26 20.61
N ASN A 384 1.86 -28.41 19.28
CA ASN A 384 1.95 -29.70 18.58
C ASN A 384 0.78 -30.67 18.86
N ARG A 385 -0.38 -30.14 19.25
CA ARG A 385 -1.61 -30.91 19.48
C ARG A 385 -2.70 -30.38 18.59
N ASN A 386 -3.34 -31.29 17.86
CA ASN A 386 -4.43 -30.99 16.96
C ASN A 386 -5.79 -31.09 17.68
N TYR A 387 -6.64 -30.08 17.48
CA TYR A 387 -7.99 -29.99 18.04
C TYR A 387 -9.01 -29.86 16.91
N SER A 388 -10.12 -30.58 17.01
CA SER A 388 -11.35 -30.20 16.32
C SER A 388 -11.95 -28.96 16.98
N LEU A 389 -12.88 -28.27 16.32
CA LEU A 389 -13.47 -27.04 16.87
C LEU A 389 -14.16 -27.32 18.20
N ALA A 390 -14.99 -28.37 18.27
CA ALA A 390 -15.67 -28.75 19.49
C ALA A 390 -14.71 -28.99 20.67
N LYS A 391 -13.57 -29.65 20.43
CA LYS A 391 -12.55 -29.89 21.48
C LYS A 391 -11.81 -28.60 21.85
N TRP A 392 -11.55 -27.74 20.88
CA TRP A 392 -10.96 -26.43 21.10
C TRP A 392 -11.84 -25.57 22.01
N LYS A 393 -13.12 -25.41 21.66
CA LYS A 393 -14.10 -24.68 22.46
C LYS A 393 -14.27 -25.25 23.87
N LEU A 394 -14.27 -26.57 24.04
CA LEU A 394 -14.39 -27.17 25.36
C LEU A 394 -13.18 -26.85 26.26
N LYS A 395 -11.98 -26.80 25.68
CA LYS A 395 -10.73 -26.59 26.42
C LYS A 395 -10.40 -25.11 26.65
N TYR A 396 -10.76 -24.25 25.70
CA TYR A 396 -10.42 -22.83 25.65
C TYR A 396 -11.68 -22.00 25.37
N ASN A 397 -12.75 -22.26 26.13
CA ASN A 397 -14.07 -21.68 25.87
C ASN A 397 -14.06 -20.15 25.92
N GLU A 398 -13.15 -19.54 26.66
CA GLU A 398 -12.99 -18.09 26.74
C GLU A 398 -12.36 -17.46 25.50
N ARG A 399 -11.84 -18.26 24.56
CA ARG A 399 -11.06 -17.79 23.41
C ARG A 399 -11.73 -17.97 22.06
N ASP A 400 -12.71 -18.86 21.99
CA ASP A 400 -13.44 -19.20 20.77
C ASP A 400 -14.82 -19.76 21.13
N VAL A 401 -15.83 -18.89 21.22
CA VAL A 401 -17.20 -19.29 21.60
C VAL A 401 -18.06 -19.45 20.35
N HIS A 402 -17.87 -18.59 19.36
CA HIS A 402 -18.80 -18.33 18.27
C HIS A 402 -18.29 -18.81 16.92
N SER A 403 -17.01 -19.20 16.78
CA SER A 403 -16.53 -19.68 15.48
C SER A 403 -17.28 -20.93 15.01
N ILE A 404 -17.30 -21.16 13.71
CA ILE A 404 -17.97 -22.27 13.07
C ILE A 404 -16.97 -23.13 12.30
N GLN A 405 -17.32 -24.39 12.10
CA GLN A 405 -16.54 -25.32 11.28
C GLN A 405 -17.42 -25.77 10.12
N GLU A 406 -17.35 -25.04 9.02
CA GLU A 406 -18.11 -25.31 7.80
C GLU A 406 -17.27 -25.07 6.55
N LYS A 407 -17.65 -25.68 5.43
CA LYS A 407 -17.03 -25.40 4.13
C LYS A 407 -17.56 -24.07 3.62
N PRO A 408 -16.70 -23.06 3.33
CA PRO A 408 -17.19 -21.81 2.79
C PRO A 408 -17.81 -22.00 1.41
N MET A 409 -18.97 -21.38 1.20
CA MET A 409 -19.67 -21.39 -0.08
C MET A 409 -19.46 -20.04 -0.77
N PHE A 410 -18.61 -20.05 -1.79
CA PHE A 410 -18.37 -18.86 -2.62
C PHE A 410 -19.14 -18.93 -3.95
N LYS A 411 -19.37 -17.78 -4.59
CA LYS A 411 -20.07 -17.71 -5.88
C LYS A 411 -19.33 -18.47 -6.99
N ASN A 412 -18.00 -18.45 -6.99
CA ASN A 412 -17.16 -19.13 -7.98
C ASN A 412 -17.58 -18.90 -9.44
N ILE A 413 -17.70 -17.62 -9.82
CA ILE A 413 -18.20 -17.19 -11.12
C ILE A 413 -17.32 -17.70 -12.27
N SER A 414 -15.99 -17.75 -12.07
CA SER A 414 -15.03 -18.28 -13.05
C SER A 414 -15.01 -19.80 -13.15
N GLY A 415 -15.55 -20.50 -12.14
CA GLY A 415 -15.44 -21.96 -11.99
C GLY A 415 -14.13 -22.44 -11.36
N THR A 416 -13.10 -21.58 -11.25
CA THR A 416 -11.76 -21.95 -10.79
C THR A 416 -11.27 -21.21 -9.54
N LEU A 417 -12.07 -20.32 -8.95
CA LEU A 417 -11.67 -19.49 -7.79
C LEU A 417 -10.35 -18.74 -8.03
N SER A 418 -10.26 -18.07 -9.17
CA SER A 418 -9.05 -17.40 -9.66
C SER A 418 -9.15 -15.88 -9.76
N ILE A 419 -10.35 -15.32 -9.63
CA ILE A 419 -10.60 -13.86 -9.62
C ILE A 419 -11.24 -13.44 -8.29
N ILE A 420 -11.23 -12.14 -7.97
CA ILE A 420 -11.71 -11.63 -6.67
C ILE A 420 -13.21 -11.92 -6.48
N GLU A 421 -13.99 -11.74 -7.54
CA GLU A 421 -15.45 -11.92 -7.56
C GLU A 421 -15.88 -13.35 -7.25
N ASP A 422 -14.98 -14.32 -7.46
CA ASP A 422 -15.25 -15.72 -7.14
C ASP A 422 -15.45 -15.95 -5.65
N PHE A 423 -14.85 -15.13 -4.80
CA PHE A 423 -14.82 -15.27 -3.35
C PHE A 423 -15.96 -14.54 -2.65
N GLU A 424 -16.91 -13.98 -3.39
CA GLU A 424 -18.14 -13.48 -2.79
C GLU A 424 -18.89 -14.62 -2.11
N ILE A 425 -19.35 -14.39 -0.87
CA ILE A 425 -20.10 -15.38 -0.12
C ILE A 425 -21.46 -15.60 -0.78
N ALA A 426 -21.79 -16.87 -1.02
CA ALA A 426 -23.02 -17.27 -1.71
C ALA A 426 -24.11 -17.77 -0.75
N GLY A 427 -23.80 -18.05 0.52
CA GLY A 427 -24.75 -18.58 1.49
C GLY A 427 -24.11 -19.15 2.75
N GLY A 428 -24.95 -19.76 3.59
CA GLY A 428 -24.53 -20.49 4.81
C GLY A 428 -24.46 -19.60 6.05
N ASP A 429 -23.82 -20.12 7.08
CA ASP A 429 -23.62 -19.44 8.36
C ASP A 429 -22.48 -18.40 8.28
N LEU A 430 -21.98 -18.09 7.09
CA LEU A 430 -21.05 -16.99 6.84
C LEU A 430 -21.73 -15.62 6.78
N ILE A 431 -23.02 -15.58 6.43
CA ILE A 431 -23.73 -14.33 6.15
C ILE A 431 -24.20 -13.66 7.45
N ASN A 432 -23.86 -12.38 7.64
CA ASN A 432 -24.22 -11.57 8.82
C ASN A 432 -23.86 -12.19 10.19
N ASN A 433 -22.90 -13.12 10.22
CA ASN A 433 -22.51 -13.87 11.42
C ASN A 433 -21.16 -13.44 12.00
N ALA A 434 -20.53 -12.40 11.45
CA ALA A 434 -19.41 -11.73 12.10
C ALA A 434 -19.86 -11.06 13.41
N ASN A 435 -18.91 -10.77 14.31
CA ASN A 435 -19.20 -10.13 15.59
C ASN A 435 -19.78 -8.70 15.47
N ASP A 436 -19.65 -8.09 14.29
CA ASP A 436 -20.16 -6.76 13.96
C ASP A 436 -21.45 -6.80 13.12
N GLY A 437 -22.03 -7.99 12.94
CA GLY A 437 -23.24 -8.21 12.16
C GLY A 437 -23.04 -8.21 10.65
N THR A 438 -21.80 -8.16 10.18
CA THR A 438 -21.47 -8.29 8.75
C THR A 438 -21.11 -9.73 8.38
N ASP A 439 -20.72 -9.95 7.13
CA ASP A 439 -20.29 -11.26 6.65
C ASP A 439 -18.92 -11.65 7.22
N ILE A 440 -18.74 -12.94 7.54
CA ILE A 440 -17.43 -13.49 7.93
C ILE A 440 -16.51 -13.51 6.70
N GLY A 441 -15.26 -13.06 6.85
CA GLY A 441 -14.29 -12.95 5.77
C GLY A 441 -14.21 -11.55 5.19
N CYS A 442 -13.48 -11.42 4.08
CA CYS A 442 -13.26 -10.13 3.45
C CYS A 442 -14.46 -9.67 2.61
N ASN A 443 -14.72 -8.37 2.63
CA ASN A 443 -15.55 -7.69 1.67
C ASN A 443 -14.80 -7.55 0.33
N ILE A 444 -15.14 -8.44 -0.62
CA ILE A 444 -14.50 -8.51 -1.94
C ILE A 444 -14.61 -7.20 -2.74
N TYR A 445 -15.61 -6.35 -2.50
CA TYR A 445 -15.80 -5.07 -3.21
C TYR A 445 -14.80 -3.99 -2.79
N GLN A 446 -14.06 -4.23 -1.71
CA GLN A 446 -13.00 -3.37 -1.21
C GLN A 446 -11.61 -3.93 -1.51
N VAL A 447 -11.49 -5.18 -1.93
CA VAL A 447 -10.22 -5.91 -2.05
C VAL A 447 -9.53 -5.65 -3.39
N GLY A 448 -8.19 -5.65 -3.34
CA GLY A 448 -7.32 -5.59 -4.49
C GLY A 448 -7.25 -4.19 -5.09
N THR A 449 -6.52 -4.10 -6.20
CA THR A 449 -6.48 -2.86 -6.97
C THR A 449 -7.76 -2.73 -7.78
N LYS A 450 -8.39 -1.55 -7.76
CA LYS A 450 -9.18 -1.09 -8.91
C LYS A 450 -8.23 -0.61 -10.00
N TRP A 451 -7.29 -1.47 -10.41
CA TRP A 451 -6.37 -1.17 -11.50
C TRP A 451 -7.14 -1.26 -12.80
N ASP A 452 -7.98 -0.26 -13.02
CA ASP A 452 -8.21 0.20 -14.36
C ASP A 452 -6.86 0.80 -14.75
N LYS A 453 -6.06 0.08 -15.56
CA LYS A 453 -4.97 0.72 -16.31
C LYS A 453 -5.60 2.01 -16.80
N LEU A 454 -5.05 3.18 -16.43
CA LEU A 454 -5.60 4.49 -16.78
C LEU A 454 -5.70 4.53 -18.31
N THR A 455 -6.81 4.01 -18.80
CA THR A 455 -7.09 3.70 -20.21
C THR A 455 -8.08 4.77 -20.57
N ASP A 456 -7.52 5.97 -20.72
CA ASP A 456 -8.25 7.18 -20.99
C ASP A 456 -9.10 7.64 -19.79
N VAL A 457 -9.06 8.95 -19.51
CA VAL A 457 -10.31 9.57 -19.08
C VAL A 457 -11.18 9.45 -20.31
N LYS A 458 -12.17 8.56 -20.31
CA LYS A 458 -13.18 8.59 -21.37
C LYS A 458 -13.80 9.98 -21.31
N ILE A 459 -13.26 10.91 -22.09
CA ILE A 459 -13.88 12.18 -22.39
C ILE A 459 -15.05 11.76 -23.25
N THR A 460 -16.13 11.33 -22.60
CA THR A 460 -17.43 11.34 -23.26
C THR A 460 -17.58 12.76 -23.76
N GLU A 461 -17.64 12.95 -25.08
CA GLU A 461 -17.72 14.28 -25.71
C GLU A 461 -18.83 15.17 -25.09
N SER A 462 -19.78 14.55 -24.37
CA SER A 462 -20.82 15.17 -23.57
C SER A 462 -20.36 15.94 -22.32
N ASN A 463 -19.15 15.71 -21.78
CA ASN A 463 -18.64 16.36 -20.56
C ASN A 463 -17.52 17.38 -20.80
N ASN A 464 -17.15 17.64 -22.05
CA ASN A 464 -16.34 18.81 -22.36
C ASN A 464 -17.22 20.06 -22.18
N LEU A 465 -16.93 20.86 -21.14
CA LEU A 465 -17.44 22.22 -21.03
C LEU A 465 -16.86 23.06 -22.19
N LYS A 466 -17.47 22.97 -23.37
CA LYS A 466 -17.02 23.67 -24.59
C LYS A 466 -17.09 25.19 -24.45
N MET A 467 -17.81 25.70 -23.45
CA MET A 467 -17.95 27.11 -23.17
C MET A 467 -18.00 27.32 -21.65
N TYR A 468 -17.12 28.12 -21.10
CA TYR A 468 -17.27 28.71 -19.78
C TYR A 468 -16.97 30.21 -19.89
N SER A 469 -17.60 31.01 -19.03
CA SER A 469 -17.25 32.44 -18.92
C SER A 469 -16.75 32.72 -17.51
N LEU A 470 -15.58 33.34 -17.41
CA LEU A 470 -15.04 33.87 -16.18
C LEU A 470 -15.10 35.41 -16.24
N SER A 471 -15.62 36.04 -15.20
CA SER A 471 -15.58 37.50 -15.06
C SER A 471 -15.20 37.88 -13.64
N GLN A 472 -14.46 38.99 -13.51
CA GLN A 472 -13.98 39.50 -12.25
C GLN A 472 -14.18 41.02 -12.23
N ASN A 473 -14.54 41.58 -11.07
CA ASN A 473 -14.40 43.02 -10.85
C ASN A 473 -13.05 43.33 -10.18
N TYR A 474 -12.50 44.51 -10.48
CA TYR A 474 -11.31 45.01 -9.80
C TYR A 474 -11.71 45.74 -8.52
N PRO A 475 -11.05 45.49 -7.38
CA PRO A 475 -11.25 46.25 -6.16
C PRO A 475 -10.99 47.74 -6.41
N ASN A 476 -11.90 48.58 -5.93
CA ASN A 476 -11.70 50.01 -5.92
C ASN A 476 -12.23 50.60 -4.58
N PRO A 477 -11.95 51.89 -4.27
CA PRO A 477 -12.33 52.48 -2.98
C PRO A 477 -13.82 52.43 -2.65
N PHE A 478 -14.69 52.19 -3.64
CA PHE A 478 -16.13 52.10 -3.49
C PHE A 478 -16.65 50.64 -3.58
N ASN A 479 -15.79 49.69 -3.95
CA ASN A 479 -16.08 48.26 -3.92
C ASN A 479 -14.79 47.49 -3.54
N PRO A 480 -14.52 47.34 -2.24
CA PRO A 480 -13.25 46.79 -1.76
C PRO A 480 -13.12 45.27 -1.96
N SER A 481 -14.19 44.58 -2.36
CA SER A 481 -14.16 43.13 -2.58
C SER A 481 -13.97 42.77 -4.05
N THR A 482 -13.07 41.82 -4.28
CA THR A 482 -13.00 41.09 -5.55
C THR A 482 -14.12 40.06 -5.56
N THR A 483 -14.91 40.06 -6.62
CA THR A 483 -15.96 39.10 -6.94
C THR A 483 -15.56 38.41 -8.23
N ILE A 484 -15.36 37.10 -8.16
CA ILE A 484 -15.17 36.24 -9.33
C ILE A 484 -16.50 35.56 -9.63
N LYS A 485 -16.99 35.69 -10.84
CA LYS A 485 -18.18 34.99 -11.34
C LYS A 485 -17.77 34.03 -12.44
N PHE A 486 -18.06 32.75 -12.26
CA PHE A 486 -17.96 31.75 -13.32
C PHE A 486 -19.35 31.32 -13.77
N ARG A 487 -19.50 31.01 -15.06
CA ARG A 487 -20.70 30.36 -15.61
C ARG A 487 -20.31 29.17 -16.45
N THR A 488 -21.04 28.08 -16.23
CA THR A 488 -21.09 26.91 -17.13
C THR A 488 -22.41 26.95 -17.92
N PRO A 489 -22.50 26.33 -19.11
CA PRO A 489 -23.69 26.41 -19.98
C PRO A 489 -24.94 25.78 -19.34
N LEU A 490 -24.75 24.86 -18.40
CA LEU A 490 -25.82 24.19 -17.66
C LEU A 490 -26.53 25.09 -16.63
N ASN A 491 -25.99 26.28 -16.33
CA ASN A 491 -26.62 27.28 -15.48
C ASN A 491 -27.34 28.38 -16.28
N SER A 492 -27.84 28.05 -17.48
CA SER A 492 -28.74 28.96 -18.20
C SER A 492 -30.10 29.03 -17.49
N PRO A 493 -30.63 30.21 -17.16
CA PRO A 493 -31.96 30.39 -16.55
C PRO A 493 -33.10 29.76 -17.37
N LEU A 494 -32.85 29.41 -18.62
CA LEU A 494 -33.82 28.75 -19.51
C LEU A 494 -34.10 27.29 -19.14
N TYR A 495 -33.22 26.62 -18.39
CA TYR A 495 -33.44 25.23 -17.96
C TYR A 495 -34.15 25.11 -16.60
N GLN A 496 -34.45 26.22 -15.92
CA GLN A 496 -35.19 26.25 -14.65
C GLN A 496 -36.70 26.53 -14.81
N ARG A 497 -37.24 26.60 -16.03
CA ARG A 497 -38.71 26.61 -16.26
C ARG A 497 -39.21 25.24 -16.68
N GLY A 498 -39.23 24.33 -15.70
CA GLY A 498 -40.00 23.09 -15.73
C GLY A 498 -41.35 23.20 -15.03
N GLU A 499 -41.91 24.42 -14.89
CA GLU A 499 -43.26 24.63 -14.38
C GLU A 499 -43.99 25.69 -15.21
N THR A 500 -45.02 25.22 -15.92
CA THR A 500 -46.32 25.87 -16.27
C THR A 500 -46.98 24.91 -17.28
N GLY A 501 -48.17 24.32 -17.09
CA GLY A 501 -49.34 24.85 -16.42
C GLY A 501 -50.11 25.81 -17.34
N ALA A 502 -51.00 25.28 -18.20
CA ALA A 502 -52.21 25.92 -18.76
C ALA A 502 -52.97 24.88 -19.61
N MET A 503 -54.14 24.37 -19.20
CA MET A 503 -55.49 24.95 -19.30
C MET A 503 -56.10 24.99 -20.72
N LEU A 504 -57.12 24.14 -20.91
CA LEU A 504 -58.41 24.33 -21.59
C LEU A 504 -58.49 25.15 -22.89
N SER A 505 -58.86 24.49 -24.00
CA SER A 505 -60.10 24.77 -24.76
C SER A 505 -60.38 23.63 -25.74
N GLY A 506 -61.62 23.11 -25.70
CA GLY A 506 -62.11 21.93 -26.41
C GLY A 506 -63.13 21.19 -25.56
#